data_AF-A0A926HF70-F1
#
_entry.id   AF-A0A926HF70-F1
#
_cell.length_a   1.000
_cell.length_b   1.000
_cell.length_c   1.000
_cell.angle_alpha   90.00
_cell.angle_beta   90.00
_cell.angle_gamma   90.00
#
_symmetry.space_group_name_H-M   'P 1'
#
loop_
_entity.id
_entity.type
_entity.pdbx_description
1 polymer ?
#
loop_
_entity_poly.entity_id
_entity_poly.type
_entity_poly.pdbx_seq_one_letter_code
_entity_poly.pdbx_strand_id
1 'polypeptide(L)'
;MPGFVCRITFLSCLMVTAASSQEFSIQIASPVASQNSQMKRSAFVFRTVGCSTEAKPEFTAAAEGTVDGARRTVPLRVVTGAAPNVFGIFHDWPLQGHWVVSLKAVCGSRSAGALVATDAKGIVRESSTVLNHFATEADIVTSLKASRQK
;
A
#
# COMPACT_ATOMS: atom_id res chain seq x y z
N MET A 1 -24.24 58.47 40.54
CA MET A 1 -23.24 57.43 40.87
C MET A 1 -23.86 56.57 41.94
N PRO A 2 -24.03 55.23 41.84
CA PRO A 2 -23.33 54.18 41.08
C PRO A 2 -24.25 53.57 39.97
N GLY A 3 -23.94 52.60 39.12
CA GLY A 3 -22.81 51.69 38.92
C GLY A 3 -23.37 50.54 38.04
N PHE A 4 -23.27 50.67 36.71
CA PHE A 4 -23.79 49.68 35.77
C PHE A 4 -22.78 48.54 35.63
N VAL A 5 -23.05 47.41 36.28
CA VAL A 5 -22.23 46.20 36.21
C VAL A 5 -22.52 45.51 34.88
N CYS A 6 -21.63 45.70 33.90
CA CYS A 6 -21.64 44.96 32.63
C CYS A 6 -21.13 43.54 32.88
N ARG A 7 -22.04 42.57 32.97
CA ARG A 7 -21.71 41.13 32.99
C ARG A 7 -21.43 40.66 31.56
N ILE A 8 -20.15 40.55 31.20
CA ILE A 8 -19.69 39.91 29.96
C ILE A 8 -19.56 38.41 30.25
N THR A 9 -20.53 37.62 29.80
CA THR A 9 -20.46 36.16 29.83
C THR A 9 -19.61 35.70 28.64
N PHE A 10 -18.40 35.21 28.91
CA PHE A 10 -17.49 34.61 27.93
C PHE A 10 -18.10 33.34 27.32
N LEU A 11 -18.47 33.39 26.05
CA LEU A 11 -18.86 32.23 25.26
C LEU A 11 -17.59 31.43 24.91
N SER A 12 -17.36 30.33 25.62
CA SER A 12 -16.17 29.48 25.45
C SER A 12 -16.35 28.61 24.21
N CYS A 13 -15.56 28.88 23.16
CA CYS A 13 -15.50 28.07 21.95
C CYS A 13 -14.72 26.77 22.23
N LEU A 14 -15.43 25.65 22.37
CA LEU A 14 -14.84 24.31 22.41
C LEU A 14 -14.16 24.02 21.07
N MET A 15 -12.84 24.24 21.00
CA MET A 15 -12.04 23.72 19.90
C MET A 15 -11.91 22.21 20.06
N VAL A 16 -12.70 21.46 19.30
CA VAL A 16 -12.52 20.01 19.13
C VAL A 16 -11.25 19.80 18.30
N THR A 17 -10.14 19.45 18.95
CA THR A 17 -8.93 18.98 18.25
C THR A 17 -9.20 17.57 17.73
N ALA A 18 -9.52 17.45 16.45
CA ALA A 18 -9.56 16.17 15.75
C ALA A 18 -8.14 15.59 15.72
N ALA A 19 -7.87 14.59 16.56
CA ALA A 19 -6.68 13.76 16.43
C ALA A 19 -6.79 13.00 15.11
N SER A 20 -6.02 13.40 14.10
CA SER A 20 -5.89 12.61 12.87
C SER A 20 -5.07 11.37 13.20
N SER A 21 -5.75 10.26 13.43
CA SER A 21 -5.10 8.96 13.36
C SER A 21 -4.57 8.81 11.93
N GLN A 22 -3.27 8.95 11.72
CA GLN A 22 -2.68 8.67 10.42
C GLN A 22 -2.99 7.21 10.06
N GLU A 23 -3.87 7.02 9.07
CA GLU A 23 -4.24 5.70 8.59
C GLU A 23 -3.02 5.04 7.95
N PHE A 24 -2.78 3.78 8.30
CA PHE A 24 -1.67 3.03 7.74
C PHE A 24 -2.04 2.56 6.33
N SER A 25 -1.27 2.96 5.33
CA SER A 25 -1.58 2.68 3.93
C SER A 25 -0.34 2.43 3.08
N ILE A 26 -0.54 1.83 1.90
CA ILE A 26 0.50 1.52 0.92
C ILE A 26 0.28 2.40 -0.31
N GLN A 27 1.35 3.04 -0.80
CA GLN A 27 1.36 3.77 -2.06
C GLN A 27 2.25 3.05 -3.06
N ILE A 28 1.72 2.70 -4.22
CA ILE A 28 2.45 2.01 -5.30
C ILE A 28 2.98 3.04 -6.29
N ALA A 29 4.23 2.88 -6.71
CA ALA A 29 4.86 3.74 -7.71
C ALA A 29 5.71 2.94 -8.71
N SER A 30 5.95 3.57 -9.86
CA SER A 30 6.81 3.01 -10.90
C SER A 30 8.28 3.04 -10.45
N PRO A 31 9.05 1.96 -10.69
CA PRO A 31 10.43 1.85 -10.24
C PRO A 31 11.38 2.81 -10.97
N VAL A 32 10.99 3.29 -12.16
CA VAL A 32 11.79 4.22 -12.98
C VAL A 32 11.98 5.58 -12.32
N ALA A 33 11.08 5.95 -11.40
CA ALA A 33 11.19 7.19 -10.62
C ALA A 33 12.24 7.09 -9.49
N SER A 34 12.79 5.90 -9.23
CA SER A 34 13.77 5.71 -8.17
C SER A 34 15.15 6.21 -8.59
N GLN A 35 15.81 6.97 -7.71
CA GLN A 35 17.21 7.36 -7.88
C GLN A 35 18.19 6.22 -7.54
N ASN A 36 17.71 5.12 -6.94
CA ASN A 36 18.51 3.95 -6.60
C ASN A 36 18.53 2.95 -7.77
N SER A 37 19.72 2.62 -8.28
CA SER A 37 19.92 1.74 -9.44
C SER A 37 19.39 0.31 -9.24
N GLN A 38 19.47 -0.22 -8.02
CA GLN A 38 18.91 -1.53 -7.69
C GLN A 38 17.38 -1.52 -7.75
N MET A 39 16.74 -0.44 -7.27
CA MET A 39 15.29 -0.28 -7.28
C MET A 39 14.73 -0.11 -8.69
N LYS A 40 15.48 0.44 -9.64
CA LYS A 40 15.07 0.53 -11.05
C LYS A 40 14.84 -0.85 -11.70
N ARG A 41 15.41 -1.92 -11.14
CA ARG A 41 15.22 -3.30 -11.61
C ARG A 41 14.05 -4.01 -10.93
N SER A 42 13.41 -3.38 -9.95
CA SER A 42 12.21 -3.94 -9.32
C SER A 42 11.05 -3.91 -10.31
N ALA A 43 10.10 -4.84 -10.17
CA ALA A 43 8.83 -4.81 -10.90
C ALA A 43 8.05 -3.54 -10.53
N PHE A 44 8.05 -3.19 -9.24
CA PHE A 44 7.55 -1.92 -8.73
C PHE A 44 8.14 -1.60 -7.37
N VAL A 45 7.97 -0.33 -7.00
CA VAL A 45 8.29 0.17 -5.67
C VAL A 45 7.00 0.56 -4.95
N PHE A 46 7.04 0.49 -3.63
CA PHE A 46 5.94 0.95 -2.80
C PHE A 46 6.44 1.67 -1.56
N ARG A 47 5.60 2.53 -1.02
CA ARG A 47 5.86 3.29 0.19
C ARG A 47 4.79 3.02 1.23
N THR A 48 5.18 2.87 2.49
CA THR A 48 4.22 2.89 3.60
C THR A 48 4.03 4.30 4.14
N VAL A 49 2.78 4.65 4.45
CA VAL A 49 2.39 5.93 5.05
C VAL A 49 1.68 5.65 6.37
N GLY A 50 1.90 6.52 7.37
CA GLY A 50 1.29 6.39 8.69
C GLY A 50 2.00 5.43 9.65
N CYS A 51 3.09 4.78 9.21
CA CYS A 51 3.97 3.97 10.09
C CYS A 51 5.16 4.82 10.55
N SER A 52 5.40 4.87 11.87
CA SER A 52 6.56 5.56 12.42
C SER A 52 7.84 4.81 12.05
N THR A 53 8.96 5.52 11.91
CA THR A 53 10.26 4.90 11.58
C THR A 53 10.78 3.97 12.68
N GLU A 54 10.28 4.12 13.90
CA GLU A 54 10.60 3.26 15.05
C GLU A 54 9.87 1.92 14.98
N ALA A 55 8.62 1.93 14.49
CA ALA A 55 7.87 0.71 14.22
C ALA A 55 8.29 0.18 12.85
N LYS A 56 9.24 -0.77 12.82
CA LYS A 56 9.64 -1.40 11.55
C LYS A 56 8.43 -2.14 10.96
N PRO A 57 7.94 -1.75 9.78
CA PRO A 57 6.83 -2.46 9.17
C PRO A 57 7.28 -3.85 8.70
N GLU A 58 6.44 -4.85 8.95
CA GLU A 58 6.62 -6.21 8.47
C GLU A 58 5.84 -6.40 7.17
N PHE A 59 6.41 -7.16 6.24
CA PHE A 59 5.82 -7.36 4.92
C PHE A 59 5.78 -8.83 4.52
N THR A 60 4.67 -9.23 3.93
CA THR A 60 4.53 -10.49 3.22
C THR A 60 4.05 -10.18 1.81
N ALA A 61 4.72 -10.76 0.82
CA ALA A 61 4.41 -10.55 -0.59
C ALA A 61 4.32 -11.89 -1.33
N ALA A 62 3.36 -12.01 -2.24
CA ALA A 62 3.23 -13.17 -3.12
C ALA A 62 2.72 -12.74 -4.49
N ALA A 63 3.27 -13.32 -5.56
CA ALA A 63 2.67 -13.25 -6.88
C ALA A 63 1.63 -14.36 -7.01
N GLU A 64 0.39 -13.95 -7.20
CA GLU A 64 -0.75 -14.81 -7.40
C GLU A 64 -1.10 -14.81 -8.87
N GLY A 65 -1.09 -15.96 -9.53
CA GLY A 65 -1.34 -16.02 -10.95
C GLY A 65 -2.07 -17.25 -11.45
N THR A 66 -2.25 -17.28 -12.76
CA THR A 66 -2.76 -18.43 -13.50
C THR A 66 -1.84 -18.71 -14.69
N VAL A 67 -1.29 -19.92 -14.73
CA VAL A 67 -0.42 -20.41 -15.81
C VAL A 67 -1.08 -21.65 -16.40
N ASP A 68 -1.34 -21.65 -17.71
CA ASP A 68 -2.00 -22.76 -18.41
C ASP A 68 -3.34 -23.19 -17.76
N GLY A 69 -4.10 -22.21 -17.28
CA GLY A 69 -5.38 -22.45 -16.59
C GLY A 69 -5.25 -22.90 -15.12
N ALA A 70 -4.04 -23.21 -14.64
CA ALA A 70 -3.79 -23.62 -13.27
C ALA A 70 -3.36 -22.45 -12.37
N ARG A 71 -3.93 -22.40 -11.16
CA ARG A 71 -3.57 -21.42 -10.13
C ARG A 71 -2.12 -21.64 -9.67
N ARG A 72 -1.35 -20.56 -9.54
CA ARG A 72 0.02 -20.59 -9.02
C ARG A 72 0.24 -19.43 -8.05
N THR A 73 1.01 -19.71 -7.01
CA THR A 73 1.44 -18.74 -6.00
C THR A 73 2.95 -18.81 -5.88
N VAL A 74 3.61 -17.66 -5.96
CA VAL A 74 5.07 -17.54 -5.84
C VAL A 74 5.38 -16.57 -4.70
N PRO A 75 6.03 -17.01 -3.60
CA PRO A 75 6.41 -16.10 -2.53
C PRO A 75 7.45 -15.10 -3.03
N LEU A 76 7.29 -13.83 -2.69
CA LEU A 76 8.16 -12.76 -3.13
C LEU A 76 8.94 -12.16 -1.97
N ARG A 77 10.15 -11.70 -2.26
CA ARG A 77 10.98 -10.98 -1.31
C ARG A 77 10.78 -9.48 -1.46
N VAL A 78 10.57 -8.83 -0.33
CA VAL A 78 10.53 -7.37 -0.22
C VAL A 78 11.94 -6.88 0.05
N VAL A 79 12.42 -5.94 -0.76
CA VAL A 79 13.72 -5.30 -0.55
C VAL A 79 13.56 -3.87 -0.08
N THR A 80 14.43 -3.45 0.84
CA THR A 80 14.42 -2.09 1.37
C THR A 80 15.08 -1.13 0.40
N GLY A 81 14.45 0.01 0.16
CA GLY A 81 14.97 1.13 -0.62
C GLY A 81 15.98 1.97 0.17
N ALA A 82 16.63 2.92 -0.53
CA ALA A 82 17.53 3.88 0.12
C ALA A 82 16.77 4.95 0.94
N ALA A 83 15.52 5.23 0.56
CA ALA A 83 14.67 6.20 1.26
C ALA A 83 13.86 5.52 2.38
N PRO A 84 13.62 6.19 3.52
CA PRO A 84 12.79 5.66 4.59
C PRO A 84 11.39 5.29 4.10
N ASN A 85 10.89 4.14 4.58
CA ASN A 85 9.58 3.59 4.25
C ASN A 85 9.36 3.28 2.75
N VAL A 86 10.42 3.23 1.94
CA VAL A 86 10.36 2.82 0.53
C VAL A 86 10.90 1.42 0.38
N PHE A 87 10.17 0.59 -0.36
CA PHE A 87 10.45 -0.83 -0.57
C PHE A 87 10.24 -1.19 -2.04
N GLY A 88 10.79 -2.32 -2.46
CA GLY A 88 10.68 -2.83 -3.82
C GLY A 88 10.34 -4.32 -3.86
N ILE A 89 9.70 -4.73 -4.95
CA ILE A 89 9.43 -6.13 -5.29
C ILE A 89 10.12 -6.42 -6.62
N PHE A 90 10.98 -7.44 -6.68
CA PHE A 90 11.54 -7.90 -7.94
C PHE A 90 10.57 -8.84 -8.67
N HIS A 91 10.69 -8.86 -10.00
CA HIS A 91 9.94 -9.77 -10.84
C HIS A 91 10.57 -11.17 -10.74
N ASP A 92 10.08 -11.96 -9.78
CA ASP A 92 10.56 -13.34 -9.52
C ASP A 92 9.51 -14.41 -9.93
N TRP A 93 8.42 -14.00 -10.60
CA TRP A 93 7.40 -14.92 -11.12
C TRP A 93 7.55 -15.17 -12.64
N PRO A 94 6.94 -16.24 -13.18
CA PRO A 94 6.99 -16.51 -14.62
C PRO A 94 6.36 -15.38 -15.46
N LEU A 95 6.97 -15.08 -16.61
CA LEU A 95 6.42 -14.13 -17.58
C LEU A 95 5.11 -14.61 -18.22
N GLN A 96 4.93 -15.94 -18.28
CA GLN A 96 3.71 -16.56 -18.79
C GLN A 96 2.57 -16.47 -17.79
N GLY A 97 1.36 -16.29 -18.30
CA GLY A 97 0.14 -16.23 -17.49
C GLY A 97 -0.23 -14.81 -17.05
N HIS A 98 -1.26 -14.72 -16.21
CA HIS A 98 -1.73 -13.46 -15.64
C HIS A 98 -1.45 -13.45 -14.15
N TRP A 99 -0.88 -12.34 -13.67
CA TRP A 99 -0.36 -12.23 -12.32
C TRP A 99 -0.85 -10.95 -11.63
N VAL A 100 -1.13 -11.10 -10.34
CA VAL A 100 -1.40 -10.02 -9.40
C VAL A 100 -0.49 -10.23 -8.20
N VAL A 101 0.26 -9.21 -7.81
CA VAL A 101 1.07 -9.27 -6.59
C VAL A 101 0.23 -8.85 -5.39
N SER A 102 0.07 -9.77 -4.44
CA SER A 102 -0.56 -9.53 -3.14
C SER A 102 0.47 -9.08 -2.13
N LEU A 103 0.23 -7.92 -1.52
CA LEU A 103 1.05 -7.34 -0.46
C LEU A 103 0.25 -7.26 0.83
N LYS A 104 0.89 -7.64 1.92
CA LYS A 104 0.41 -7.47 3.29
C LYS A 104 1.47 -6.71 4.06
N ALA A 105 1.07 -5.62 4.68
CA ALA A 105 1.94 -4.83 5.53
C ALA A 105 1.34 -4.76 6.95
N VAL A 106 2.19 -4.85 7.95
CA VAL A 106 1.83 -4.71 9.36
C VAL A 106 2.75 -3.68 10.02
N CYS A 107 2.17 -2.77 10.79
CA CYS A 107 2.89 -1.77 11.57
C CYS A 107 2.26 -1.66 12.97
N GLY A 108 2.83 -2.38 13.93
CA GLY A 108 2.23 -2.53 15.26
C GLY A 108 0.87 -3.22 15.17
N SER A 109 -0.19 -2.59 15.67
CA SER A 109 -1.57 -3.10 15.60
C SER A 109 -2.31 -2.75 14.30
N ARG A 110 -1.68 -2.04 13.37
CA ARG A 110 -2.29 -1.59 12.11
C ARG A 110 -1.84 -2.46 10.95
N SER A 111 -2.75 -2.70 10.01
CA SER A 111 -2.48 -3.48 8.80
C SER A 111 -2.94 -2.73 7.55
N ALA A 112 -2.28 -3.04 6.44
CA ALA A 112 -2.64 -2.53 5.12
C ALA A 112 -2.36 -3.62 4.08
N GLY A 113 -3.09 -3.59 2.98
CA GLY A 113 -2.93 -4.52 1.87
C GLY A 113 -2.84 -3.80 0.54
N ALA A 114 -2.31 -4.48 -0.47
CA ALA A 114 -2.42 -4.03 -1.84
C ALA A 114 -2.43 -5.22 -2.79
N LEU A 115 -3.17 -5.07 -3.89
CA LEU A 115 -3.18 -5.99 -5.02
C LEU A 115 -2.67 -5.23 -6.23
N VAL A 116 -1.49 -5.60 -6.72
CA VAL A 116 -0.82 -4.92 -7.83
C VAL A 116 -0.93 -5.78 -9.07
N ALA A 117 -1.76 -5.35 -10.02
CA ALA A 117 -1.87 -6.05 -11.30
C ALA A 117 -0.61 -5.83 -12.13
N THR A 118 -0.14 -6.89 -12.80
CA THR A 118 1.08 -6.85 -13.62
C THR A 118 0.83 -7.45 -15.00
N ASP A 119 1.43 -6.85 -16.02
CA ASP A 119 1.46 -7.33 -17.40
C ASP A 119 2.92 -7.44 -17.92
N ALA A 120 3.09 -7.73 -19.21
CA ALA A 120 4.41 -7.81 -19.83
C ALA A 120 5.19 -6.48 -19.85
N LYS A 121 4.51 -5.34 -19.66
CA LYS A 121 5.08 -3.98 -19.66
C LYS A 121 5.37 -3.46 -18.25
N GLY A 122 4.85 -4.10 -17.21
CA GLY A 122 5.08 -3.77 -15.81
C GLY A 122 3.80 -3.74 -14.99
N ILE A 123 3.67 -2.76 -14.10
CA ILE A 123 2.44 -2.60 -13.30
C ILE A 123 1.31 -1.95 -14.10
N VAL A 124 0.10 -2.47 -13.93
CA VAL A 124 -1.13 -1.88 -14.45
C VAL A 124 -1.79 -1.10 -13.31
N ARG A 125 -1.48 0.19 -13.23
CA ARG A 125 -1.88 1.04 -12.08
C ARG A 125 -3.39 1.11 -11.93
N GLU A 126 -4.13 1.17 -13.03
CA GLU A 126 -5.59 1.29 -13.05
C GLU A 126 -6.29 0.01 -12.57
N SER A 127 -5.58 -1.12 -12.60
CA SER A 127 -6.07 -2.42 -12.13
C SER A 127 -5.45 -2.80 -10.78
N SER A 128 -4.70 -1.89 -10.15
CA SER A 128 -4.10 -2.09 -8.84
C SER A 128 -4.96 -1.46 -7.75
N THR A 129 -5.17 -2.18 -6.65
CA THR A 129 -6.05 -1.77 -5.55
C THR A 129 -5.26 -1.69 -4.26
N VAL A 130 -5.43 -0.59 -3.53
CA VAL A 130 -4.90 -0.42 -2.16
C VAL A 130 -6.02 -0.70 -1.17
N LEU A 131 -5.73 -1.47 -0.13
CA LEU A 131 -6.68 -1.95 0.86
C LEU A 131 -6.26 -1.47 2.26
N ASN A 132 -7.24 -1.14 3.09
CA ASN A 132 -7.06 -0.89 4.53
C ASN A 132 -7.07 -2.17 5.37
N HIS A 133 -7.06 -3.34 4.72
CA HIS A 133 -7.04 -4.67 5.30
C HIS A 133 -6.19 -5.59 4.41
N PHE A 134 -5.92 -6.81 4.86
CA PHE A 134 -5.25 -7.79 4.01
C PHE A 134 -6.17 -8.26 2.90
N ALA A 135 -5.63 -8.43 1.70
CA ALA A 135 -6.35 -9.04 0.59
C ALA A 135 -6.86 -10.44 0.98
N THR A 136 -8.15 -10.66 0.77
CA THR A 136 -8.81 -11.97 0.89
C THR A 136 -8.67 -12.75 -0.42
N GLU A 137 -8.96 -14.05 -0.39
CA GLU A 137 -8.97 -14.88 -1.61
C GLU A 137 -9.96 -14.34 -2.64
N ALA A 138 -11.11 -13.81 -2.21
CA ALA A 138 -12.11 -13.21 -3.08
C ALA A 138 -11.56 -11.96 -3.79
N ASP A 139 -10.81 -11.11 -3.08
CA ASP A 139 -10.19 -9.90 -3.67
C ASP A 139 -9.14 -10.29 -4.72
N ILE A 140 -8.34 -11.31 -4.41
CA ILE A 140 -7.31 -11.82 -5.30
C ILE A 140 -7.95 -12.38 -6.58
N VAL A 141 -8.96 -13.25 -6.46
CA VAL A 141 -9.67 -13.83 -7.61
C VAL A 141 -10.33 -12.74 -8.46
N THR A 142 -10.93 -11.74 -7.82
CA THR A 142 -11.54 -10.59 -8.53
C THR A 142 -10.49 -9.81 -9.31
N SER A 143 -9.35 -9.50 -8.68
CA SER A 143 -8.26 -8.76 -9.30
C SER A 143 -7.65 -9.52 -10.48
N LEU A 144 -7.53 -10.84 -10.38
CA LEU A 144 -7.03 -11.70 -11.46
C LEU A 144 -7.97 -11.80 -12.65
N LYS A 145 -9.28 -11.72 -12.43
CA LYS A 145 -10.23 -11.62 -13.53
C LYS A 145 -10.09 -10.28 -14.24
N ALA A 146 -9.95 -9.19 -13.47
CA ALA A 146 -9.76 -7.85 -14.01
C ALA A 146 -8.45 -7.72 -14.81
N SER A 147 -7.36 -8.36 -14.38
CA SER A 147 -6.06 -8.30 -15.07
C SER A 147 -6.02 -9.07 -16.40
N ARG A 148 -7.04 -9.87 -16.73
CA ARG A 148 -7.13 -10.62 -18.00
C ARG A 148 -7.78 -9.82 -19.13
N GLN A 149 -8.47 -8.73 -18.81
CA GLN A 149 -9.30 -8.00 -19.76
C GLN A 149 -8.56 -6.83 -20.44
N LYS A 150 -7.25 -6.70 -20.25
CA LYS A 150 -6.39 -5.65 -20.81
C LYS A 150 -5.20 -6.26 -21.53
#